data_AF-G3T173-F1
#
_entry.id   AF-G3T173-F1
#
_cell.length_a   1.000
_cell.length_b   1.000
_cell.length_c   1.000
_cell.angle_alpha   90.00
_cell.angle_beta   90.00
_cell.angle_gamma   90.00
#
_symmetry.space_group_name_H-M   'P 1'
#
loop_
_entity.id
_entity.type
_entity.pdbx_description
1 polymer ?
#
loop_
_entity_poly.entity_id
_entity_poly.type
_entity_poly.pdbx_seq_one_letter_code
_entity_poly.pdbx_strand_id
1 'polypeptide(L)'
;RPLLSLASLQQALEFLDHRLSEKVKQLNSLRHEVEMRQKRLDELQLQHSLRELEMAEAQDSNTEVAKTMRNLENRLEKARMKAEEAEHITSVYLQLKAYLQEESLNLENRLDTMEAEVVRTKHELEELHLVNQEALNARNIAKNQLQYLEETVYRERKERERYITECKKRAEERKLQNERMERKTQREHMLLQSDDTIQDNLRAKEEELLRRWSMYQMEVIFGKVKDATGVADTHSVVRRFLAQGDTFTQLETLKRENEETLVRLKQEKQGLQRELERLKYSGEATLVSEQKLHAELQGRLKTEEQRSAAAQEQLVRTTRAMQVAKAGLEHLAGKLLYITVEDSRFAGKELDPQTANYLPDLLGVVEEKLLKLQTQLEALDLPEMLQHIADREFYASLEGKLPQYNTRIDLPLVSSKDKYFDEEESEDDDNHVATRAALKIHSQKFIESRSKKRGRSRRS
;
A
#
# COMPACT_ATOMS: atom_id res chain seq x y z
N ARG A 1 51.17 111.52 101.93
CA ARG A 1 51.20 110.03 101.88
C ARG A 1 49.77 109.58 102.20
N PRO A 2 49.01 108.75 101.44
CA PRO A 2 49.29 107.93 100.26
C PRO A 2 48.11 107.96 99.22
N LEU A 3 48.00 108.96 98.34
CA LEU A 3 46.89 109.03 97.36
C LEU A 3 47.35 108.89 95.89
N LEU A 4 48.65 108.99 95.62
CA LEU A 4 49.22 108.88 94.27
C LEU A 4 49.57 107.44 93.86
N SER A 5 49.61 106.48 94.80
CA SER A 5 49.89 105.06 94.49
C SER A 5 48.64 104.22 94.22
N LEU A 6 47.45 104.70 94.61
CA LEU A 6 46.19 103.97 94.38
C LEU A 6 45.69 104.17 92.94
N ALA A 7 45.86 105.37 92.39
CA ALA A 7 45.48 105.71 91.02
C ALA A 7 46.33 104.98 89.97
N SER A 8 47.64 104.81 90.21
CA SER A 8 48.53 104.05 89.31
C SER A 8 48.29 102.54 89.37
N LEU A 9 47.89 102.01 90.53
CA LEU A 9 47.46 100.62 90.71
C LEU A 9 46.11 100.34 90.02
N GLN A 10 45.17 101.27 90.10
CA GLN A 10 43.88 101.17 89.39
C GLN A 10 44.06 101.17 87.87
N GLN A 11 44.90 102.06 87.32
CA GLN A 11 45.21 102.08 85.88
C GLN A 11 45.92 100.81 85.41
N ALA A 12 46.82 100.24 86.23
CA ALA A 12 47.49 98.98 85.91
C ALA A 12 46.53 97.78 85.95
N LEU A 13 45.55 97.78 86.87
CA LEU A 13 44.49 96.78 86.92
C LEU A 13 43.57 96.88 85.71
N GLU A 14 43.14 98.09 85.31
CA GLU A 14 42.33 98.30 84.11
C GLU A 14 43.03 97.85 82.83
N PHE A 15 44.34 98.10 82.71
CA PHE A 15 45.13 97.61 81.57
C PHE A 15 45.25 96.08 81.56
N LEU A 16 45.47 95.47 82.73
CA LEU A 16 45.49 94.01 82.86
C LEU A 16 44.12 93.40 82.54
N ASP A 17 43.03 94.00 83.00
CA ASP A 17 41.66 93.58 82.70
C ASP A 17 41.32 93.71 81.22
N HIS A 18 41.75 94.79 80.55
CA HIS A 18 41.61 94.92 79.10
C HIS A 18 42.39 93.83 78.37
N ARG A 19 43.65 93.56 78.75
CA ARG A 19 44.46 92.48 78.16
C ARG A 19 43.85 91.10 78.43
N LEU A 20 43.28 90.88 79.61
CA LEU A 20 42.55 89.66 79.96
C LEU A 20 41.31 89.52 79.08
N SER A 21 40.55 90.60 78.90
CA SER A 21 39.36 90.62 78.05
C SER A 21 39.67 90.35 76.58
N GLU A 22 40.79 90.87 76.07
CA GLU A 22 41.28 90.58 74.71
C GLU A 22 41.69 89.12 74.57
N LYS A 23 42.39 88.56 75.55
CA LYS A 23 42.76 87.14 75.55
C LYS A 23 41.54 86.23 75.65
N VAL A 24 40.54 86.59 76.45
CA VAL A 24 39.26 85.88 76.53
C VAL A 24 38.51 85.96 75.19
N LYS A 25 38.50 87.11 74.51
CA LYS A 25 37.92 87.24 73.16
C LYS A 25 38.64 86.37 72.13
N GLN A 26 39.98 86.34 72.15
CA GLN A 26 40.80 85.46 71.29
C GLN A 26 40.53 83.97 71.57
N LEU A 27 40.37 83.60 72.84
CA LEU A 27 40.06 82.23 73.23
C LEU A 27 38.65 81.84 72.80
N ASN A 28 37.68 82.75 72.95
CA ASN A 28 36.30 82.55 72.51
C ASN A 28 36.19 82.46 70.98
N SER A 29 36.94 83.26 70.22
CA SER A 29 36.97 83.16 68.75
C SER A 29 37.57 81.84 68.29
N LEU A 30 38.67 81.39 68.91
CA LEU A 30 39.27 80.10 68.61
C LEU A 30 38.37 78.92 68.99
N ARG A 31 37.67 79.00 70.12
CA ARG A 31 36.67 77.99 70.52
C ARG A 31 35.53 77.91 69.51
N HIS A 32 34.99 79.05 69.08
CA HIS A 32 33.95 79.08 68.06
C HIS A 32 34.46 78.49 66.74
N GLU A 33 35.68 78.82 66.32
CA GLU A 33 36.32 78.23 65.14
C GLU A 33 36.51 76.71 65.24
N VAL A 34 36.85 76.19 66.41
CA VAL A 34 36.98 74.74 66.66
C VAL A 34 35.60 74.08 66.62
N GLU A 35 34.59 74.65 67.26
CA GLU A 35 33.21 74.16 67.23
C GLU A 35 32.65 74.14 65.81
N MET A 36 32.92 75.17 65.00
CA MET A 36 32.48 75.21 63.61
C MET A 36 33.18 74.14 62.76
N ARG A 37 34.47 73.91 62.97
CA ARG A 37 35.21 72.82 62.30
C ARG A 37 34.74 71.44 62.74
N GLN A 38 34.40 71.26 64.02
CA GLN A 38 33.82 70.02 64.56
C GLN A 38 32.46 69.74 63.94
N LYS A 39 31.54 70.71 63.94
CA LYS A 39 30.24 70.58 63.26
C LYS A 39 30.39 70.21 61.79
N ARG A 40 31.36 70.83 61.10
CA ARG A 40 31.63 70.52 59.70
C ARG A 40 32.19 69.10 59.49
N LEU A 41 33.02 68.63 60.41
CA LEU A 41 33.51 67.25 60.44
C LEU A 41 32.38 66.26 60.67
N ASP A 42 31.51 66.53 61.64
CA ASP A 42 30.35 65.69 61.95
C ASP A 42 29.38 65.63 60.76
N GLU A 43 29.12 66.76 60.09
CA GLU A 43 28.34 66.82 58.84
C GLU A 43 28.97 65.96 57.74
N LEU A 44 30.29 66.06 57.53
CA LEU A 44 31.00 65.28 56.52
C LEU A 44 31.01 63.78 56.83
N GLN A 45 31.17 63.41 58.10
CA GLN A 45 31.10 62.02 58.55
C GLN A 45 29.70 61.44 58.35
N LEU A 46 28.66 62.21 58.67
CA LEU A 46 27.28 61.81 58.42
C LEU A 46 27.03 61.60 56.92
N GLN A 47 27.46 62.52 56.07
CA GLN A 47 27.35 62.38 54.61
C GLN A 47 28.09 61.16 54.07
N HIS A 48 29.28 60.86 54.62
CA HIS A 48 30.03 59.66 54.25
C HIS A 48 29.28 58.38 54.64
N SER A 49 28.76 58.32 55.88
CA SER A 49 28.01 57.15 56.35
C SER A 49 26.72 56.91 55.56
N LEU A 50 26.02 57.98 55.16
CA LEU A 50 24.84 57.89 54.31
C LEU A 50 25.19 57.34 52.92
N ARG A 51 26.28 57.82 52.32
CA ARG A 51 26.75 57.27 51.03
C ARG A 51 27.15 55.81 51.14
N GLU A 52 27.77 55.38 52.23
CA GLU A 52 28.12 53.96 52.42
C GLU A 52 26.87 53.08 52.51
N LEU A 53 25.82 53.54 53.19
CA LEU A 53 24.53 52.84 53.25
C LEU A 53 23.83 52.79 51.88
N GLU A 54 23.79 53.90 51.15
CA GLU A 54 23.23 53.95 49.78
C GLU A 54 23.97 52.98 48.83
N MET A 55 25.29 52.92 48.94
CA MET A 55 26.11 52.01 48.12
C MET A 55 25.89 50.54 48.49
N ALA A 56 25.67 50.23 49.77
CA ALA A 56 25.34 48.88 50.24
C ALA A 56 23.94 48.44 49.75
N GLU A 57 22.93 49.31 49.86
CA GLU A 57 21.58 49.05 49.35
C GLU A 57 21.57 48.84 47.83
N ALA A 58 22.32 49.64 47.07
CA ALA A 58 22.45 49.49 45.63
C ALA A 58 23.14 48.18 45.21
N GLN A 59 24.09 47.69 46.02
CA GLN A 59 24.73 46.38 45.79
C GLN A 59 23.78 45.22 46.11
N ASP A 60 23.01 45.32 47.19
CA ASP A 60 22.00 44.33 47.55
C ASP A 60 20.87 44.27 46.50
N SER A 61 20.37 45.42 46.03
CA SER A 61 19.36 45.45 44.97
C SER A 61 19.88 44.83 43.66
N ASN A 62 21.15 45.08 43.30
CA ASN A 62 21.75 44.47 42.12
C ASN A 62 21.91 42.95 42.27
N THR A 63 22.22 42.45 43.48
CA THR A 63 22.30 41.00 43.70
C THR A 63 20.93 40.33 43.72
N GLU A 64 19.88 41.00 44.21
CA GLU A 64 18.49 40.51 44.11
C GLU A 64 18.00 40.48 42.65
N VAL A 65 18.23 41.56 41.90
CA VAL A 65 17.93 41.60 40.46
C VAL A 65 18.70 40.50 39.72
N ALA A 66 19.98 40.28 40.01
CA ALA A 66 20.75 39.20 39.40
C ALA A 66 20.22 37.79 39.76
N LYS A 67 19.75 37.59 41.01
CA LYS A 67 19.10 36.34 41.42
C LYS A 67 17.78 36.13 40.68
N THR A 68 16.96 37.17 40.53
CA THR A 68 15.69 37.08 39.78
C THR A 68 15.94 36.79 38.29
N MET A 69 16.93 37.44 37.68
CA MET A 69 17.36 37.18 36.30
C MET A 69 17.77 35.73 36.10
N ARG A 70 18.68 35.19 36.93
CA ARG A 70 19.07 33.77 36.88
C ARG A 70 17.89 32.82 37.07
N ASN A 71 16.94 33.16 37.94
CA ASN A 71 15.75 32.35 38.14
C ASN A 71 14.82 32.35 36.93
N LEU A 72 14.68 33.50 36.26
CA LEU A 72 13.89 33.62 35.02
C LEU A 72 14.58 32.87 33.87
N GLU A 73 15.90 32.99 33.72
CA GLU A 73 16.69 32.23 32.74
C GLU A 73 16.54 30.72 32.97
N ASN A 74 16.69 30.25 34.21
CA ASN A 74 16.52 28.83 34.54
C ASN A 74 15.08 28.33 34.27
N ARG A 75 14.06 29.16 34.49
CA ARG A 75 12.67 28.82 34.17
C ARG A 75 12.44 28.76 32.67
N LEU A 76 13.02 29.70 31.93
CA LEU A 76 12.93 29.77 30.48
C LEU A 76 13.63 28.57 29.83
N GLU A 77 14.82 28.21 30.30
CA GLU A 77 15.53 27.03 29.83
C GLU A 77 14.75 25.74 30.12
N LYS A 78 14.16 25.61 31.32
CA LYS A 78 13.26 24.49 31.64
C LYS A 78 12.02 24.45 30.75
N ALA A 79 11.47 25.60 30.37
CA ALA A 79 10.34 25.66 29.46
C ALA A 79 10.73 25.25 28.04
N ARG A 80 11.92 25.66 27.57
CA ARG A 80 12.49 25.24 26.28
C ARG A 80 12.73 23.74 26.23
N MET A 81 13.42 23.17 27.22
CA MET A 81 13.64 21.72 27.32
C MET A 81 12.34 20.93 27.28
N LYS A 82 11.29 21.39 28.00
CA LYS A 82 9.96 20.77 27.96
C LYS A 82 9.28 20.89 26.60
N ALA A 83 9.46 22.01 25.90
CA ALA A 83 8.91 22.20 24.56
C ALA A 83 9.59 21.25 23.57
N GLU A 84 10.91 21.15 23.60
CA GLU A 84 11.69 20.21 22.76
C GLU A 84 11.31 18.75 23.05
N GLU A 85 11.16 18.38 24.33
CA GLU A 85 10.68 17.05 24.71
C GLU A 85 9.26 16.79 24.20
N ALA A 86 8.35 17.77 24.28
CA ALA A 86 7.00 17.65 23.75
C ALA A 86 6.99 17.52 22.21
N GLU A 87 7.85 18.26 21.51
CA GLU A 87 8.05 18.13 20.07
C GLU A 87 8.60 16.75 19.69
N HIS A 88 9.55 16.23 20.47
CA HIS A 88 10.08 14.89 20.24
C HIS A 88 9.01 13.82 20.45
N ILE A 89 8.26 13.89 21.56
CA ILE A 89 7.16 12.97 21.87
C ILE A 89 6.07 13.03 20.78
N THR A 90 5.67 14.22 20.35
CA THR A 90 4.66 14.37 19.29
C THR A 90 5.16 13.84 17.96
N SER A 91 6.43 14.06 17.60
CA SER A 91 7.05 13.46 16.41
C SER A 91 6.99 11.93 16.43
N VAL A 92 7.31 11.30 17.57
CA VAL A 92 7.21 9.84 17.73
C VAL A 92 5.76 9.36 17.59
N TYR A 93 4.79 10.05 18.20
CA TYR A 93 3.38 9.68 18.05
C TYR A 93 2.87 9.84 16.62
N LEU A 94 3.33 10.85 15.88
CA LEU A 94 3.00 11.02 14.47
C LEU A 94 3.59 9.90 13.60
N GLN A 95 4.83 9.49 13.87
CA GLN A 95 5.44 8.34 13.20
C GLN A 95 4.69 7.04 13.51
N LEU A 96 4.34 6.81 14.77
CA LEU A 96 3.53 5.64 15.17
C LEU A 96 2.17 5.65 14.50
N LYS A 97 1.51 6.81 14.43
CA LYS A 97 0.23 6.96 13.73
C LYS A 97 0.37 6.64 12.24
N ALA A 98 1.41 7.14 11.58
CA ALA A 98 1.66 6.85 10.16
C ALA A 98 1.88 5.35 9.93
N TYR A 99 2.67 4.70 10.79
CA TYR A 99 2.89 3.25 10.74
C TYR A 99 1.59 2.47 10.92
N LEU A 100 0.77 2.82 11.92
CA LEU A 100 -0.52 2.16 12.17
C LEU A 100 -1.51 2.39 11.02
N GLN A 101 -1.48 3.55 10.39
CA GLN A 101 -2.30 3.83 9.20
C GLN A 101 -1.86 2.97 8.02
N GLU A 102 -0.56 2.89 7.75
CA GLU A 102 -0.02 2.01 6.70
C GLU A 102 -0.35 0.53 6.97
N GLU A 103 -0.19 0.08 8.22
CA GLU A 103 -0.52 -1.29 8.62
C GLU A 103 -2.01 -1.57 8.47
N SER A 104 -2.89 -0.63 8.84
CA SER A 104 -4.34 -0.79 8.68
C SER A 104 -4.75 -0.99 7.22
N LEU A 105 -4.12 -0.27 6.28
CA LEU A 105 -4.35 -0.43 4.84
C LEU A 105 -3.85 -1.78 4.32
N ASN A 106 -2.77 -2.31 4.90
CA ASN A 106 -2.19 -3.59 4.51
C ASN A 106 -2.92 -4.80 5.08
N LEU A 107 -3.62 -4.64 6.22
CA LEU A 107 -4.38 -5.72 6.85
C LEU A 107 -5.55 -6.20 5.98
N GLU A 108 -6.25 -5.29 5.31
CA GLU A 108 -7.34 -5.63 4.39
C GLU A 108 -6.83 -6.50 3.23
N ASN A 109 -5.75 -6.08 2.56
CA ASN A 109 -5.13 -6.88 1.50
C ASN A 109 -4.71 -8.28 1.98
N ARG A 110 -4.21 -8.39 3.22
CA ARG A 110 -3.81 -9.68 3.80
C ARG A 110 -5.01 -10.55 4.18
N LEU A 111 -6.13 -9.94 4.56
CA LEU A 111 -7.39 -10.66 4.77
C LEU A 111 -7.92 -11.17 3.45
N ASP A 112 -7.96 -10.34 2.40
CA ASP A 112 -8.42 -10.73 1.07
C ASP A 112 -7.60 -11.90 0.49
N THR A 113 -6.27 -11.89 0.67
CA THR A 113 -5.44 -13.01 0.23
C THR A 113 -5.73 -14.30 1.00
N MET A 114 -5.89 -14.21 2.33
CA MET A 114 -6.27 -15.35 3.15
C MET A 114 -7.66 -15.88 2.82
N GLU A 115 -8.64 -15.01 2.58
CA GLU A 115 -9.99 -15.40 2.16
C GLU A 115 -9.97 -16.10 0.80
N ALA A 116 -9.20 -15.57 -0.16
CA ALA A 116 -9.01 -16.20 -1.46
C ALA A 116 -8.33 -17.58 -1.36
N GLU A 117 -7.39 -17.78 -0.44
CA GLU A 117 -6.81 -19.10 -0.16
C GLU A 117 -7.83 -20.06 0.46
N VAL A 118 -8.66 -19.59 1.40
CA VAL A 118 -9.73 -20.40 2.00
C VAL A 118 -10.76 -20.82 0.95
N VAL A 119 -11.14 -19.93 0.03
CA VAL A 119 -12.08 -20.27 -1.06
C VAL A 119 -11.46 -21.29 -2.02
N ARG A 120 -10.18 -21.11 -2.41
CA ARG A 120 -9.46 -22.06 -3.26
C ARG A 120 -9.39 -23.45 -2.64
N THR A 121 -8.96 -23.54 -1.39
CA THR A 121 -8.84 -24.83 -0.68
C THR A 121 -10.19 -25.51 -0.45
N LYS A 122 -11.27 -24.74 -0.25
CA LYS A 122 -12.63 -25.32 -0.22
C LYS A 122 -13.02 -25.92 -1.55
N HIS A 123 -12.74 -25.22 -2.66
CA HIS A 123 -13.03 -25.74 -3.99
C HIS A 123 -12.22 -27.00 -4.31
N GLU A 124 -10.92 -27.01 -4.01
CA GLU A 124 -10.06 -28.19 -4.14
C GLU A 124 -10.59 -29.37 -3.30
N LEU A 125 -11.11 -29.11 -2.10
CA LEU A 125 -11.70 -30.14 -1.24
C LEU A 125 -13.01 -30.69 -1.82
N GLU A 126 -13.85 -29.84 -2.42
CA GLU A 126 -15.06 -30.26 -3.13
C GLU A 126 -14.73 -31.14 -4.34
N GLU A 127 -13.73 -30.75 -5.15
CA GLU A 127 -13.24 -31.55 -6.28
C GLU A 127 -12.69 -32.91 -5.81
N LEU A 128 -11.88 -32.93 -4.75
CA LEU A 128 -11.36 -34.17 -4.16
C LEU A 128 -12.49 -35.06 -3.61
N HIS A 129 -13.55 -34.47 -3.06
CA HIS A 129 -14.73 -35.21 -2.63
C HIS A 129 -15.46 -35.86 -3.81
N LEU A 130 -15.61 -35.16 -4.94
CA LEU A 130 -16.20 -35.74 -6.16
C LEU A 130 -15.36 -36.91 -6.67
N VAL A 131 -14.05 -36.75 -6.78
CA VAL A 131 -13.13 -37.81 -7.21
C VAL A 131 -13.20 -39.02 -6.25
N ASN A 132 -13.29 -38.78 -4.94
CA ASN A 132 -13.44 -39.85 -3.96
C ASN A 132 -14.79 -40.59 -4.13
N GLN A 133 -15.88 -39.87 -4.33
CA GLN A 133 -17.19 -40.49 -4.61
C GLN A 133 -17.15 -41.33 -5.88
N GLU A 134 -16.53 -40.84 -6.95
CA GLU A 134 -16.32 -41.60 -8.19
C GLU A 134 -15.49 -42.86 -7.95
N ALA A 135 -14.39 -42.76 -7.19
CA ALA A 135 -13.55 -43.90 -6.83
C ALA A 135 -14.31 -44.94 -5.99
N LEU A 136 -15.16 -44.50 -5.04
CA LEU A 136 -16.02 -45.38 -4.25
C LEU A 136 -17.07 -46.07 -5.13
N ASN A 137 -17.68 -45.33 -6.06
CA ASN A 137 -18.64 -45.88 -7.01
C ASN A 137 -17.98 -46.92 -7.92
N ALA A 138 -16.81 -46.61 -8.49
CA ALA A 138 -16.04 -47.54 -9.30
C ALA A 138 -15.66 -48.81 -8.53
N ARG A 139 -15.22 -48.67 -7.27
CA ARG A 139 -14.94 -49.81 -6.38
C ARG A 139 -16.19 -50.66 -6.15
N ASN A 140 -17.34 -50.04 -5.88
CA ASN A 140 -18.59 -50.75 -5.64
C ASN A 140 -19.07 -51.48 -6.91
N ILE A 141 -18.95 -50.86 -8.08
CA ILE A 141 -19.25 -51.50 -9.37
C ILE A 141 -18.35 -52.71 -9.59
N ALA A 142 -17.04 -52.57 -9.39
CA ALA A 142 -16.08 -53.66 -9.53
C ALA A 142 -16.38 -54.81 -8.55
N LYS A 143 -16.73 -54.49 -7.30
CA LYS A 143 -17.14 -55.48 -6.30
C LYS A 143 -18.41 -56.22 -6.70
N ASN A 144 -19.41 -55.52 -7.21
CA ASN A 144 -20.67 -56.13 -7.67
C ASN A 144 -20.44 -57.02 -8.90
N GLN A 145 -19.60 -56.59 -9.84
CA GLN A 145 -19.20 -57.38 -11.00
C GLN A 145 -18.45 -58.66 -10.58
N LEU A 146 -17.52 -58.54 -9.63
CA LEU A 146 -16.80 -59.69 -9.08
C LEU A 146 -17.77 -60.69 -8.44
N GLN A 147 -18.69 -60.22 -7.60
CA GLN A 147 -19.69 -61.08 -6.96
C GLN A 147 -20.57 -61.80 -8.00
N TYR A 148 -21.04 -61.08 -9.03
CA TYR A 148 -21.82 -61.69 -10.11
C TYR A 148 -21.02 -62.79 -10.83
N LEU A 149 -19.76 -62.53 -11.15
CA LEU A 149 -18.87 -63.52 -11.78
C LEU A 149 -18.65 -64.73 -10.87
N GLU A 150 -18.38 -64.53 -9.58
CA GLU A 150 -18.24 -65.62 -8.61
C GLU A 150 -19.50 -66.49 -8.54
N GLU A 151 -20.69 -65.87 -8.50
CA GLU A 151 -21.96 -66.58 -8.51
C GLU A 151 -22.20 -67.36 -9.82
N THR A 152 -21.83 -66.79 -10.98
CA THR A 152 -21.93 -67.50 -12.26
C THR A 152 -20.99 -68.70 -12.31
N VAL A 153 -19.73 -68.55 -11.90
CA VAL A 153 -18.74 -69.63 -11.84
C VAL A 153 -19.21 -70.72 -10.86
N TYR A 154 -19.75 -70.34 -9.70
CA TYR A 154 -20.31 -71.30 -8.75
C TYR A 154 -21.49 -72.09 -9.35
N ARG A 155 -22.41 -71.41 -10.04
CA ARG A 155 -23.55 -72.05 -10.73
C ARG A 155 -23.09 -73.01 -11.81
N GLU A 156 -22.18 -72.59 -12.69
CA GLU A 156 -21.62 -73.44 -13.74
C GLU A 156 -20.88 -74.64 -13.16
N ARG A 157 -20.10 -74.45 -12.10
CA ARG A 157 -19.42 -75.56 -11.41
C ARG A 157 -20.43 -76.58 -10.89
N LYS A 158 -21.52 -76.12 -10.26
CA LYS A 158 -22.59 -77.00 -9.74
C LYS A 158 -23.29 -77.76 -10.87
N GLU A 159 -23.55 -77.11 -12.00
CA GLU A 159 -24.11 -77.76 -13.19
C GLU A 159 -23.16 -78.80 -13.79
N ARG A 160 -21.86 -78.48 -13.91
CA ARG A 160 -20.83 -79.42 -14.35
C ARG A 160 -20.72 -80.62 -13.40
N GLU A 161 -20.73 -80.40 -12.10
CA GLU A 161 -20.72 -81.47 -11.10
C GLU A 161 -21.97 -82.37 -11.25
N ARG A 162 -23.16 -81.80 -11.42
CA ARG A 162 -24.39 -82.56 -11.72
C ARG A 162 -24.23 -83.39 -13.00
N TYR A 163 -23.78 -82.78 -14.10
CA TYR A 163 -23.58 -83.48 -15.36
C TYR A 163 -22.55 -84.62 -15.26
N ILE A 164 -21.44 -84.40 -14.54
CA ILE A 164 -20.44 -85.44 -14.27
C ILE A 164 -21.06 -86.59 -13.47
N THR A 165 -21.86 -86.29 -12.44
CA THR A 165 -22.53 -87.34 -11.65
C THR A 165 -23.53 -88.14 -12.49
N GLU A 166 -24.30 -87.50 -13.38
CA GLU A 166 -25.18 -88.20 -14.30
C GLU A 166 -24.41 -89.08 -15.30
N CYS A 167 -23.32 -88.57 -15.86
CA CYS A 167 -22.46 -89.34 -16.76
C CYS A 167 -21.86 -90.57 -16.06
N LYS A 168 -21.41 -90.42 -14.80
CA LYS A 168 -20.92 -91.55 -13.99
C LYS A 168 -22.01 -92.61 -13.78
N LYS A 169 -23.23 -92.20 -13.42
CA LYS A 169 -24.37 -93.12 -13.27
C LYS A 169 -24.68 -93.86 -14.57
N ARG A 170 -24.79 -93.16 -15.71
CA ARG A 170 -25.02 -93.80 -17.02
C ARG A 170 -23.88 -94.75 -17.40
N ALA A 171 -22.63 -94.42 -17.07
CA ALA A 171 -21.50 -95.29 -17.31
C ALA A 171 -21.55 -96.56 -16.44
N GLU A 172 -21.92 -96.43 -15.16
CA GLU A 172 -22.14 -97.57 -14.25
C GLU A 172 -23.30 -98.45 -14.71
N GLU A 173 -24.42 -97.87 -15.14
CA GLU A 173 -25.57 -98.59 -15.71
C GLU A 173 -25.19 -99.36 -16.98
N ARG A 174 -24.46 -98.73 -17.92
CA ARG A 174 -23.96 -99.39 -19.13
C ARG A 174 -22.95 -100.48 -18.81
N LYS A 175 -22.08 -100.30 -17.81
CA LYS A 175 -21.16 -101.35 -17.34
C LYS A 175 -21.96 -102.55 -16.82
N LEU A 176 -22.97 -102.32 -15.99
CA LEU A 176 -23.85 -103.39 -15.50
C LEU A 176 -24.61 -104.09 -16.63
N GLN A 177 -25.06 -103.34 -17.64
CA GLN A 177 -25.73 -103.90 -18.83
C GLN A 177 -24.77 -104.68 -19.72
N ASN A 178 -23.54 -104.20 -19.94
CA ASN A 178 -22.51 -104.92 -20.67
C ASN A 178 -22.09 -106.19 -19.93
N GLU A 179 -21.92 -106.16 -18.60
CA GLU A 179 -21.68 -107.37 -17.81
C GLU A 179 -22.85 -108.38 -17.93
N ARG A 180 -24.10 -107.90 -18.06
CA ARG A 180 -25.27 -108.77 -18.35
C ARG A 180 -25.28 -109.29 -19.78
N MET A 181 -24.87 -108.49 -20.76
CA MET A 181 -24.82 -108.85 -22.16
C MET A 181 -23.63 -109.77 -22.47
N GLU A 182 -22.45 -109.58 -21.88
CA GLU A 182 -21.31 -110.51 -21.96
C GLU A 182 -21.67 -111.90 -21.42
N ARG A 183 -22.50 -111.96 -20.37
CA ARG A 183 -23.08 -113.23 -19.88
C ARG A 183 -24.07 -113.87 -20.85
N LYS A 184 -24.62 -113.13 -21.82
CA LYS A 184 -25.54 -113.62 -22.87
C LYS A 184 -24.84 -113.87 -24.22
N THR A 185 -23.91 -113.03 -24.65
CA THR A 185 -23.19 -113.12 -25.92
C THR A 185 -22.11 -114.21 -25.93
N GLN A 186 -21.75 -114.78 -24.78
CA GLN A 186 -21.05 -116.07 -24.71
C GLN A 186 -21.91 -117.27 -25.17
N ARG A 187 -23.22 -117.08 -25.42
CA ARG A 187 -24.15 -118.14 -25.86
C ARG A 187 -24.72 -117.97 -27.27
N GLU A 188 -24.39 -116.90 -27.99
CA GLU A 188 -24.99 -116.56 -29.29
C GLU A 188 -23.93 -116.23 -30.36
N HIS A 189 -22.83 -116.98 -30.39
CA HIS A 189 -21.89 -117.02 -31.52
C HIS A 189 -21.95 -118.39 -32.21
N MET A 190 -23.13 -118.75 -32.70
CA MET A 190 -23.35 -119.90 -33.57
C MET A 190 -24.58 -119.63 -34.45
N LEU A 191 -24.37 -119.66 -35.77
CA LEU A 191 -25.39 -119.70 -36.84
C LEU A 191 -26.05 -118.33 -37.14
N LEU A 192 -26.15 -117.81 -38.35
CA LEU A 192 -26.44 -118.47 -39.63
C LEU A 192 -26.05 -117.56 -40.82
N GLN A 193 -25.84 -118.22 -41.95
CA GLN A 193 -25.46 -117.74 -43.28
C GLN A 193 -26.71 -117.74 -44.22
N SER A 194 -26.51 -117.22 -45.44
CA SER A 194 -27.15 -117.48 -46.76
C SER A 194 -28.41 -116.70 -47.23
N ASP A 195 -28.21 -115.96 -48.33
CA ASP A 195 -28.84 -116.06 -49.67
C ASP A 195 -30.32 -116.49 -49.79
N ASP A 196 -31.11 -115.80 -50.64
CA ASP A 196 -31.26 -116.23 -52.05
C ASP A 196 -32.07 -115.26 -52.93
N THR A 197 -32.03 -115.59 -54.22
CA THR A 197 -32.21 -114.87 -55.48
C THR A 197 -33.66 -114.68 -56.02
N ILE A 198 -33.76 -113.92 -57.12
CA ILE A 198 -34.53 -114.17 -58.39
C ILE A 198 -35.52 -113.05 -58.84
N GLN A 199 -35.14 -112.40 -59.96
CA GLN A 199 -35.85 -112.02 -61.23
C GLN A 199 -37.31 -111.52 -61.23
N ASP A 200 -37.86 -110.79 -62.21
CA ASP A 200 -37.49 -110.00 -63.40
C ASP A 200 -38.84 -109.38 -63.85
N ASN A 201 -38.89 -108.19 -64.46
CA ASN A 201 -39.97 -107.83 -65.40
C ASN A 201 -39.59 -106.63 -66.27
N LEU A 202 -39.62 -106.83 -67.59
CA LEU A 202 -38.89 -106.07 -68.60
C LEU A 202 -39.89 -105.46 -69.60
N ARG A 203 -40.54 -104.36 -69.20
CA ARG A 203 -41.28 -103.43 -70.10
C ARG A 203 -41.60 -102.05 -69.48
N ALA A 204 -41.23 -101.84 -68.21
CA ALA A 204 -41.11 -100.51 -67.57
C ALA A 204 -39.77 -99.80 -67.86
N LYS A 205 -38.81 -100.52 -68.48
CA LYS A 205 -37.40 -100.09 -68.55
C LYS A 205 -37.15 -98.80 -69.33
N GLU A 206 -37.92 -98.43 -70.35
CA GLU A 206 -37.60 -97.23 -71.14
C GLU A 206 -37.96 -95.91 -70.43
N GLU A 207 -39.14 -95.84 -69.80
CA GLU A 207 -39.48 -94.70 -68.93
C GLU A 207 -38.65 -94.69 -67.64
N GLU A 208 -38.36 -95.87 -67.08
CA GLU A 208 -37.44 -96.00 -65.95
C GLU A 208 -36.01 -95.59 -66.32
N LEU A 209 -35.56 -95.80 -67.56
CA LEU A 209 -34.22 -95.37 -67.99
C LEU A 209 -34.12 -93.86 -68.12
N LEU A 210 -35.16 -93.18 -68.63
CA LEU A 210 -35.22 -91.71 -68.64
C LEU A 210 -35.33 -91.13 -67.21
N ARG A 211 -36.16 -91.74 -66.36
CA ARG A 211 -36.23 -91.38 -64.93
C ARG A 211 -34.92 -91.66 -64.20
N ARG A 212 -34.26 -92.79 -64.47
CA ARG A 212 -32.94 -93.15 -63.92
C ARG A 212 -31.84 -92.23 -64.42
N TRP A 213 -31.88 -91.82 -65.68
CA TRP A 213 -30.91 -90.87 -66.23
C TRP A 213 -31.09 -89.49 -65.61
N SER A 214 -32.33 -89.03 -65.45
CA SER A 214 -32.64 -87.78 -64.74
C SER A 214 -32.26 -87.87 -63.26
N MET A 215 -32.53 -88.99 -62.59
CA MET A 215 -32.09 -89.25 -61.21
C MET A 215 -30.57 -89.28 -61.09
N TYR A 216 -29.87 -89.92 -62.03
CA TYR A 216 -28.41 -89.98 -62.04
C TYR A 216 -27.81 -88.58 -62.25
N GLN A 217 -28.34 -87.79 -63.19
CA GLN A 217 -27.92 -86.40 -63.36
C GLN A 217 -28.16 -85.58 -62.09
N MET A 218 -29.31 -85.76 -61.44
CA MET A 218 -29.63 -85.10 -60.17
C MET A 218 -28.67 -85.54 -59.06
N GLU A 219 -28.37 -86.84 -58.93
CA GLU A 219 -27.40 -87.38 -57.97
C GLU A 219 -25.99 -86.84 -58.20
N VAL A 220 -25.55 -86.72 -59.45
CA VAL A 220 -24.24 -86.14 -59.79
C VAL A 220 -24.18 -84.66 -59.39
N ILE A 221 -25.25 -83.89 -59.65
CA ILE A 221 -25.33 -82.47 -59.26
C ILE A 221 -25.34 -82.34 -57.73
N PHE A 222 -26.17 -83.12 -57.03
CA PHE A 222 -26.22 -83.12 -55.58
C PHE A 222 -24.94 -83.64 -54.94
N GLY A 223 -24.24 -84.60 -55.57
CA GLY A 223 -22.92 -85.08 -55.15
C GLY A 223 -21.89 -83.95 -55.19
N LYS A 224 -21.83 -83.18 -56.28
CA LYS A 224 -20.96 -82.00 -56.37
C LYS A 224 -21.28 -80.95 -55.31
N VAL A 225 -22.57 -80.69 -55.05
CA VAL A 225 -22.99 -79.75 -53.99
C VAL A 225 -22.62 -80.30 -52.61
N LYS A 226 -22.83 -81.60 -52.37
CA LYS A 226 -22.49 -82.30 -51.13
C LYS A 226 -20.99 -82.24 -50.85
N ASP A 227 -20.15 -82.45 -51.87
CA ASP A 227 -18.69 -82.36 -51.77
C ASP A 227 -18.25 -80.92 -51.50
N ALA A 228 -18.83 -79.93 -52.18
CA ALA A 228 -18.54 -78.51 -51.97
C ALA A 228 -18.99 -78.00 -50.59
N THR A 229 -20.06 -78.58 -50.03
CA THR A 229 -20.60 -78.21 -48.70
C THR A 229 -20.07 -79.09 -47.56
N GLY A 230 -19.30 -80.14 -47.87
CA GLY A 230 -18.69 -81.05 -46.91
C GLY A 230 -19.70 -81.82 -46.04
N VAL A 231 -20.86 -82.20 -46.61
CA VAL A 231 -21.95 -82.84 -45.85
C VAL A 231 -22.06 -84.33 -46.19
N ALA A 232 -22.44 -85.19 -45.23
CA ALA A 232 -22.55 -86.63 -45.45
C ALA A 232 -23.83 -87.07 -46.18
N ASP A 233 -24.87 -86.24 -46.21
CA ASP A 233 -26.20 -86.58 -46.74
C ASP A 233 -26.84 -85.38 -47.47
N THR A 234 -27.61 -85.65 -48.53
CA THR A 234 -28.24 -84.63 -49.39
C THR A 234 -29.32 -83.83 -48.65
N HIS A 235 -30.06 -84.45 -47.74
CA HIS A 235 -31.05 -83.74 -46.92
C HIS A 235 -30.38 -82.76 -45.93
N SER A 236 -29.19 -83.12 -45.46
CA SER A 236 -28.41 -82.27 -44.55
C SER A 236 -27.89 -81.00 -45.24
N VAL A 237 -27.62 -81.05 -46.55
CA VAL A 237 -27.31 -79.88 -47.38
C VAL A 237 -28.48 -78.88 -47.36
N VAL A 238 -29.70 -79.36 -47.66
CA VAL A 238 -30.91 -78.53 -47.69
C VAL A 238 -31.17 -77.87 -46.35
N ARG A 239 -31.06 -78.61 -45.24
CA ARG A 239 -31.23 -78.04 -43.88
C ARG A 239 -30.22 -76.93 -43.59
N ARG A 240 -28.98 -77.09 -44.03
CA ARG A 240 -27.91 -76.11 -43.80
C ARG A 240 -28.13 -74.85 -44.63
N PHE A 241 -28.57 -74.96 -45.89
CA PHE A 241 -28.97 -73.81 -46.71
C PHE A 241 -30.17 -73.07 -46.12
N LEU A 242 -31.18 -73.79 -45.64
CA LEU A 242 -32.34 -73.16 -44.99
C LEU A 242 -31.94 -72.43 -43.70
N ALA A 243 -31.11 -73.03 -42.85
CA ALA A 243 -30.59 -72.37 -41.64
C ALA A 243 -29.65 -71.20 -41.96
N GLN A 244 -28.92 -71.25 -43.08
CA GLN A 244 -28.04 -70.18 -43.53
C GLN A 244 -28.79 -69.02 -44.17
N GLY A 245 -30.00 -69.24 -44.69
CA GLY A 245 -30.86 -68.18 -45.22
C GLY A 245 -31.20 -67.15 -44.14
N ASP A 246 -31.64 -67.62 -42.97
CA ASP A 246 -31.98 -66.75 -41.85
C ASP A 246 -30.76 -65.98 -41.34
N THR A 247 -29.60 -66.63 -41.20
CA THR A 247 -28.36 -65.95 -40.78
C THR A 247 -27.85 -64.95 -41.83
N PHE A 248 -28.00 -65.26 -43.12
CA PHE A 248 -27.66 -64.33 -44.20
C PHE A 248 -28.55 -63.08 -44.15
N THR A 249 -29.86 -63.24 -43.98
CA THR A 249 -30.77 -62.07 -43.87
C THR A 249 -30.46 -61.23 -42.64
N GLN A 250 -30.14 -61.84 -41.49
CA GLN A 250 -29.71 -61.14 -40.28
C GLN A 250 -28.39 -60.38 -40.47
N LEU A 251 -27.43 -60.98 -41.19
CA LEU A 251 -26.16 -60.31 -41.53
C LEU A 251 -26.37 -59.16 -42.51
N GLU A 252 -27.26 -59.30 -43.49
CA GLU A 252 -27.62 -58.20 -44.38
C GLU A 252 -28.30 -57.05 -43.63
N THR A 253 -29.20 -57.32 -42.68
CA THR A 253 -29.81 -56.27 -41.85
C THR A 253 -28.77 -55.56 -41.00
N LEU A 254 -27.90 -56.30 -40.32
CA LEU A 254 -26.82 -55.72 -39.52
C LEU A 254 -25.84 -54.91 -40.39
N LYS A 255 -25.58 -55.35 -41.62
CA LYS A 255 -24.77 -54.58 -42.57
C LYS A 255 -25.44 -53.26 -42.93
N ARG A 256 -26.74 -53.26 -43.26
CA ARG A 256 -27.49 -52.03 -43.57
C ARG A 256 -27.52 -51.08 -42.37
N GLU A 257 -27.79 -51.58 -41.17
CA GLU A 257 -27.78 -50.78 -39.94
C GLU A 257 -26.41 -50.17 -39.65
N ASN A 258 -25.33 -50.95 -39.83
CA ASN A 258 -23.97 -50.43 -39.68
C ASN A 258 -23.62 -49.38 -40.76
N GLU A 259 -24.08 -49.55 -41.99
CA GLU A 259 -23.90 -48.56 -43.06
C GLU A 259 -24.65 -47.26 -42.73
N GLU A 260 -25.89 -47.35 -42.25
CA GLU A 260 -26.68 -46.17 -41.83
C GLU A 260 -26.05 -45.44 -40.65
N THR A 261 -25.65 -46.17 -39.60
CA THR A 261 -24.98 -45.57 -38.43
C THR A 261 -23.65 -44.92 -38.82
N LEU A 262 -22.89 -45.53 -39.71
CA LEU A 262 -21.64 -44.96 -40.23
C LEU A 262 -21.88 -43.66 -41.00
N VAL A 263 -22.95 -43.57 -41.80
CA VAL A 263 -23.33 -42.33 -42.48
C VAL A 263 -23.74 -41.26 -41.47
N ARG A 264 -24.56 -41.58 -40.47
CA ARG A 264 -24.95 -40.64 -39.40
C ARG A 264 -23.73 -40.10 -38.65
N LEU A 265 -22.84 -40.97 -38.20
CA LEU A 265 -21.61 -40.58 -37.50
C LEU A 265 -20.69 -39.71 -38.37
N LYS A 266 -20.62 -39.97 -39.69
CA LYS A 266 -19.87 -39.10 -40.61
C LYS A 266 -20.48 -37.71 -40.72
N GLN A 267 -21.81 -37.60 -40.76
CA GLN A 267 -22.50 -36.31 -40.80
C GLN A 267 -22.32 -35.54 -39.49
N GLU A 268 -22.46 -36.21 -38.34
CA GLU A 268 -22.22 -35.64 -37.01
C GLU A 268 -20.77 -35.16 -36.87
N LYS A 269 -19.79 -35.97 -37.28
CA LYS A 269 -18.38 -35.57 -37.30
C LYS A 269 -18.16 -34.30 -38.12
N GLN A 270 -18.75 -34.21 -39.32
CA GLN A 270 -18.64 -33.01 -40.15
C GLN A 270 -19.33 -31.79 -39.50
N GLY A 271 -20.48 -32.00 -38.84
CA GLY A 271 -21.16 -30.95 -38.08
C GLY A 271 -20.28 -30.40 -36.96
N LEU A 272 -19.76 -31.28 -36.11
CA LEU A 272 -18.87 -30.94 -35.01
C LEU A 272 -17.57 -30.29 -35.48
N GLN A 273 -17.01 -30.71 -36.62
CA GLN A 273 -15.84 -30.07 -37.21
C GLN A 273 -16.12 -28.61 -37.61
N ARG A 274 -17.26 -28.35 -38.26
CA ARG A 274 -17.65 -26.97 -38.63
C ARG A 274 -17.92 -26.11 -37.39
N GLU A 275 -18.54 -26.67 -36.35
CA GLU A 275 -18.76 -25.96 -35.09
C GLU A 275 -17.43 -25.61 -34.40
N LEU A 276 -16.48 -26.53 -34.40
CA LEU A 276 -15.15 -26.32 -33.85
C LEU A 276 -14.38 -25.27 -34.65
N GLU A 277 -14.42 -25.30 -35.99
CA GLU A 277 -13.84 -24.25 -36.82
C GLU A 277 -14.50 -22.90 -36.55
N ARG A 278 -15.84 -22.85 -36.46
CA ARG A 278 -16.55 -21.63 -36.10
C ARG A 278 -16.09 -21.09 -34.75
N LEU A 279 -16.01 -21.93 -33.73
CA LEU A 279 -15.59 -21.53 -32.38
C LEU A 279 -14.13 -21.08 -32.35
N LYS A 280 -13.22 -21.76 -33.06
CA LYS A 280 -11.81 -21.36 -33.14
C LYS A 280 -11.67 -19.95 -33.74
N TYR A 281 -12.26 -19.73 -34.91
CA TYR A 281 -12.07 -18.47 -35.64
C TYR A 281 -12.93 -17.31 -35.11
N SER A 282 -14.15 -17.58 -34.61
CA SER A 282 -14.99 -16.55 -33.99
C SER A 282 -14.53 -16.20 -32.57
N GLY A 283 -14.07 -17.18 -31.79
CA GLY A 283 -13.51 -16.96 -30.46
C GLY A 283 -12.28 -16.06 -30.51
N GLU A 284 -11.33 -16.34 -31.41
CA GLU A 284 -10.14 -15.50 -31.60
C GLU A 284 -10.51 -14.08 -32.08
N ALA A 285 -11.45 -13.94 -33.01
CA ALA A 285 -11.89 -12.62 -33.49
C ALA A 285 -12.55 -11.79 -32.39
N THR A 286 -13.41 -12.40 -31.57
CA THR A 286 -14.04 -11.73 -30.42
C THR A 286 -12.99 -11.33 -29.38
N LEU A 287 -12.07 -12.22 -29.01
CA LEU A 287 -10.99 -11.91 -28.06
C LEU A 287 -10.11 -10.75 -28.53
N VAL A 288 -9.74 -10.71 -29.81
CA VAL A 288 -8.94 -9.61 -30.37
C VAL A 288 -9.74 -8.30 -30.37
N SER A 289 -11.05 -8.34 -30.64
CA SER A 289 -11.90 -7.14 -30.57
C SER A 289 -12.06 -6.61 -29.15
N GLU A 290 -12.24 -7.51 -28.17
CA GLU A 290 -12.33 -7.16 -26.74
C GLU A 290 -11.00 -6.59 -26.23
N GLN A 291 -9.87 -7.18 -26.62
CA GLN A 291 -8.54 -6.67 -26.27
C GLN A 291 -8.29 -5.26 -26.84
N LYS A 292 -8.72 -4.99 -28.08
CA LYS A 292 -8.63 -3.66 -28.68
C LYS A 292 -9.52 -2.64 -27.95
N LEU A 293 -10.77 -3.01 -27.67
CA LEU A 293 -11.69 -2.16 -26.92
C LEU A 293 -11.14 -1.84 -25.52
N HIS A 294 -10.58 -2.85 -24.84
CA HIS A 294 -9.94 -2.68 -23.54
C HIS A 294 -8.74 -1.72 -23.62
N ALA A 295 -7.88 -1.87 -24.64
CA ALA A 295 -6.76 -0.95 -24.85
C ALA A 295 -7.23 0.50 -25.14
N GLU A 296 -8.30 0.67 -25.91
CA GLU A 296 -8.90 1.99 -26.16
C GLU A 296 -9.48 2.61 -24.89
N LEU A 297 -10.20 1.83 -24.07
CA LEU A 297 -10.75 2.29 -22.80
C LEU A 297 -9.65 2.66 -21.81
N GLN A 298 -8.59 1.86 -21.72
CA GLN A 298 -7.39 2.20 -20.92
C GLN A 298 -6.70 3.47 -21.43
N GLY A 299 -6.64 3.66 -22.75
CA GLY A 299 -6.13 4.90 -23.34
C GLY A 299 -6.96 6.11 -22.93
N ARG A 300 -8.29 6.02 -23.03
CA ARG A 300 -9.21 7.09 -22.62
C ARG A 300 -9.11 7.39 -21.13
N LEU A 301 -9.03 6.36 -20.29
CA LEU A 301 -8.85 6.52 -18.84
C LEU A 301 -7.58 7.33 -18.55
N LYS A 302 -6.43 6.94 -19.13
CA LYS A 302 -5.17 7.68 -18.95
C LYS A 302 -5.26 9.13 -19.40
N THR A 303 -5.95 9.41 -20.52
CA THR A 303 -6.13 10.80 -20.98
C THR A 303 -7.02 11.61 -20.03
N GLU A 304 -8.05 11.01 -19.44
CA GLU A 304 -8.91 11.70 -18.46
C GLU A 304 -8.22 11.89 -17.11
N GLU A 305 -7.40 10.92 -16.67
CA GLU A 305 -6.56 11.06 -15.48
C GLU A 305 -5.57 12.22 -15.64
N GLN A 306 -4.92 12.33 -16.80
CA GLN A 306 -4.01 13.45 -17.11
C GLN A 306 -4.75 14.79 -17.14
N ARG A 307 -5.95 14.84 -17.72
CA ARG A 307 -6.79 16.05 -17.72
C ARG A 307 -7.19 16.46 -16.30
N SER A 308 -7.61 15.51 -15.48
CA SER A 308 -7.96 15.74 -14.07
C SER A 308 -6.75 16.25 -13.29
N ALA A 309 -5.58 15.64 -13.45
CA ALA A 309 -4.35 16.08 -12.79
C ALA A 309 -3.96 17.51 -13.20
N ALA A 310 -4.02 17.83 -14.49
CA ALA A 310 -3.74 19.18 -14.98
C ALA A 310 -4.75 20.21 -14.44
N ALA A 311 -6.04 19.87 -14.37
CA ALA A 311 -7.07 20.73 -13.80
C ALA A 311 -6.87 20.95 -12.28
N GLN A 312 -6.49 19.90 -11.54
CA GLN A 312 -6.15 20.01 -10.12
C GLN A 312 -4.93 20.90 -9.89
N GLU A 313 -3.88 20.76 -10.71
CA GLU A 313 -2.70 21.61 -10.61
C GLU A 313 -3.05 23.08 -10.90
N GLN A 314 -3.84 23.34 -11.93
CA GLN A 314 -4.34 24.70 -12.22
C GLN A 314 -5.18 25.25 -11.08
N LEU A 315 -6.04 24.43 -10.46
CA LEU A 315 -6.84 24.83 -9.31
C LEU A 315 -5.97 25.18 -8.09
N VAL A 316 -4.94 24.38 -7.80
CA VAL A 316 -4.00 24.67 -6.70
C VAL A 316 -3.23 25.97 -6.96
N ARG A 317 -2.72 26.15 -8.20
CA ARG A 317 -2.00 27.37 -8.58
C ARG A 317 -2.88 28.63 -8.47
N THR A 318 -4.11 28.57 -9.00
CA THR A 318 -5.06 29.70 -8.94
C THR A 318 -5.51 29.99 -7.52
N THR A 319 -5.77 28.97 -6.70
CA THR A 319 -6.13 29.13 -5.29
C THR A 319 -4.99 29.80 -4.50
N ARG A 320 -3.74 29.37 -4.71
CA ARG A 320 -2.57 29.98 -4.07
C ARG A 320 -2.39 31.44 -4.49
N ALA A 321 -2.52 31.73 -5.79
CA ALA A 321 -2.46 33.10 -6.28
C ALA A 321 -3.57 33.98 -5.68
N MET A 322 -4.79 33.45 -5.58
CA MET A 322 -5.93 34.13 -4.96
C MET A 322 -5.71 34.40 -3.47
N GLN A 323 -5.13 33.46 -2.72
CA GLN A 323 -4.78 33.64 -1.31
C GLN A 323 -3.72 34.74 -1.11
N VAL A 324 -2.68 34.74 -1.95
CA VAL A 324 -1.64 35.79 -1.92
C VAL A 324 -2.23 37.16 -2.25
N ALA A 325 -3.08 37.24 -3.27
CA ALA A 325 -3.78 38.48 -3.63
C ALA A 325 -4.69 38.96 -2.50
N LYS A 326 -5.46 38.06 -1.86
CA LYS A 326 -6.30 38.37 -0.69
C LYS A 326 -5.47 38.95 0.45
N ALA A 327 -4.40 38.27 0.87
CA ALA A 327 -3.55 38.74 1.95
C ALA A 327 -2.88 40.10 1.61
N GLY A 328 -2.44 40.28 0.37
CA GLY A 328 -1.88 41.55 -0.11
C GLY A 328 -2.89 42.69 -0.06
N LEU A 329 -4.13 42.45 -0.51
CA LEU A 329 -5.20 43.43 -0.47
C LEU A 329 -5.68 43.75 0.94
N GLU A 330 -5.79 42.76 1.82
CA GLU A 330 -6.12 42.98 3.24
C GLU A 330 -5.06 43.85 3.93
N HIS A 331 -3.78 43.57 3.67
CA HIS A 331 -2.68 44.36 4.20
C HIS A 331 -2.66 45.79 3.65
N LEU A 332 -2.92 45.98 2.35
CA LEU A 332 -3.06 47.31 1.74
C LEU A 332 -4.25 48.07 2.32
N ALA A 333 -5.41 47.41 2.46
CA ALA A 333 -6.59 48.00 3.07
C ALA A 333 -6.34 48.44 4.51
N GLY A 334 -5.59 47.66 5.29
CA GLY A 334 -5.15 48.02 6.65
C GLY A 334 -4.24 49.25 6.69
N LYS A 335 -3.33 49.42 5.72
CA LYS A 335 -2.49 50.62 5.60
C LYS A 335 -3.29 51.87 5.19
N LEU A 336 -4.31 51.68 4.35
CA LEU A 336 -5.15 52.76 3.83
C LEU A 336 -6.36 53.07 4.75
N LEU A 337 -6.37 52.58 5.99
CA LEU A 337 -7.50 52.71 6.91
C LEU A 337 -7.79 54.18 7.29
N TYR A 338 -6.76 55.02 7.30
CA TYR A 338 -6.84 56.45 7.67
C TYR A 338 -7.33 57.37 6.54
N ILE A 339 -7.48 56.85 5.31
CA ILE A 339 -7.97 57.63 4.17
C ILE A 339 -9.48 57.46 4.11
N THR A 340 -10.21 58.53 4.44
CA THR A 340 -11.66 58.56 4.42
C THR A 340 -12.16 58.88 3.02
N VAL A 341 -12.97 57.97 2.48
CA VAL A 341 -13.58 58.10 1.16
C VAL A 341 -15.08 58.35 1.38
N GLU A 342 -15.50 59.62 1.42
CA GLU A 342 -16.89 59.97 1.76
C GLU A 342 -17.92 59.66 0.65
N ASP A 343 -17.48 59.60 -0.62
CA ASP A 343 -18.36 59.43 -1.81
C ASP A 343 -18.22 58.07 -2.53
N SER A 344 -17.89 56.97 -1.84
CA SER A 344 -17.75 55.66 -2.51
C SER A 344 -18.93 54.71 -2.36
N ARG A 345 -19.09 53.81 -3.35
CA ARG A 345 -20.09 52.71 -3.33
C ARG A 345 -19.92 51.75 -2.14
N PHE A 346 -18.74 51.78 -1.52
CA PHE A 346 -18.33 50.92 -0.41
C PHE A 346 -18.13 51.70 0.91
N ALA A 347 -18.44 53.00 0.94
CA ALA A 347 -18.35 53.81 2.15
C ALA A 347 -19.23 53.23 3.27
N GLY A 348 -18.62 52.91 4.41
CA GLY A 348 -19.32 52.42 5.61
C GLY A 348 -19.79 50.96 5.59
N LYS A 349 -19.42 50.15 4.58
CA LYS A 349 -19.71 48.70 4.58
C LYS A 349 -18.50 47.91 5.06
N GLU A 350 -18.63 47.26 6.21
CA GLU A 350 -17.71 46.18 6.61
C GLU A 350 -17.91 45.02 5.62
N LEU A 351 -16.90 44.74 4.80
CA LEU A 351 -16.95 43.65 3.84
C LEU A 351 -16.91 42.32 4.59
N ASP A 352 -17.92 41.49 4.40
CA ASP A 352 -18.02 40.17 5.02
C ASP A 352 -17.00 39.19 4.37
N PRO A 353 -16.02 38.66 5.14
CA PRO A 353 -15.00 37.74 4.64
C PRO A 353 -15.54 36.44 4.03
N GLN A 354 -16.81 36.09 4.27
CA GLN A 354 -17.46 34.87 3.77
C GLN A 354 -18.19 35.05 2.43
N THR A 355 -18.30 36.28 1.92
CA THR A 355 -19.03 36.52 0.66
C THR A 355 -18.17 36.16 -0.56
N ALA A 356 -18.75 35.50 -1.56
CA ALA A 356 -18.04 35.10 -2.79
C ALA A 356 -17.41 36.29 -3.56
N ASN A 357 -17.99 37.48 -3.40
CA ASN A 357 -17.53 38.73 -4.03
C ASN A 357 -16.53 39.52 -3.15
N TYR A 358 -16.11 38.98 -2.00
CA TYR A 358 -15.24 39.69 -1.05
C TYR A 358 -13.95 40.23 -1.68
N LEU A 359 -13.27 39.43 -2.52
CA LEU A 359 -11.99 39.82 -3.11
C LEU A 359 -12.12 40.92 -4.17
N PRO A 360 -13.06 40.83 -5.15
CA PRO A 360 -13.37 41.94 -6.05
C PRO A 360 -13.81 43.22 -5.32
N ASP A 361 -14.64 43.09 -4.29
CA ASP A 361 -15.13 44.25 -3.53
C ASP A 361 -13.99 44.91 -2.74
N LEU A 362 -13.12 44.11 -2.10
CA LEU A 362 -11.93 44.60 -1.40
C LEU A 362 -10.95 45.29 -2.34
N LEU A 363 -10.73 44.74 -3.54
CA LEU A 363 -9.93 45.38 -4.58
C LEU A 363 -10.49 46.75 -4.97
N GLY A 364 -11.80 46.86 -5.17
CA GLY A 364 -12.47 48.13 -5.48
C GLY A 364 -12.30 49.17 -4.37
N VAL A 365 -12.38 48.76 -3.09
CA VAL A 365 -12.14 49.67 -1.95
C VAL A 365 -10.69 50.16 -1.92
N VAL A 366 -9.72 49.27 -2.15
CA VAL A 366 -8.30 49.63 -2.19
C VAL A 366 -8.01 50.58 -3.35
N GLU A 367 -8.58 50.32 -4.53
CA GLU A 367 -8.45 51.18 -5.72
C GLU A 367 -8.96 52.60 -5.47
N GLU A 368 -10.18 52.76 -4.96
CA GLU A 368 -10.76 54.07 -4.66
C GLU A 368 -9.94 54.85 -3.62
N LYS A 369 -9.45 54.16 -2.58
CA LYS A 369 -8.59 54.77 -1.56
C LYS A 369 -7.23 55.19 -2.11
N LEU A 370 -6.62 54.37 -2.97
CA LEU A 370 -5.35 54.70 -3.63
C LEU A 370 -5.50 55.89 -4.58
N LEU A 371 -6.60 55.97 -5.34
CA LEU A 371 -6.89 57.11 -6.20
C LEU A 371 -7.07 58.39 -5.38
N LYS A 372 -7.79 58.34 -4.25
CA LYS A 372 -7.88 59.51 -3.36
C LYS A 372 -6.52 59.92 -2.78
N LEU A 373 -5.72 58.95 -2.32
CA LEU A 373 -4.36 59.23 -1.86
C LEU A 373 -3.51 59.88 -2.97
N GLN A 374 -3.59 59.38 -4.20
CA GLN A 374 -2.89 59.97 -5.33
C GLN A 374 -3.30 61.43 -5.55
N THR A 375 -4.60 61.75 -5.55
CA THR A 375 -5.06 63.14 -5.69
C THR A 375 -4.62 64.05 -4.54
N GLN A 376 -4.54 63.53 -3.31
CA GLN A 376 -4.02 64.27 -2.15
C GLN A 376 -2.52 64.52 -2.27
N LEU A 377 -1.77 63.54 -2.79
CA LEU A 377 -0.32 63.64 -2.99
C LEU A 377 0.04 64.56 -4.16
N GLU A 378 -0.78 64.65 -5.20
CA GLU A 378 -0.58 65.59 -6.32
C GLU A 378 -0.67 67.06 -5.88
N ALA A 379 -1.38 67.36 -4.77
CA ALA A 379 -1.47 68.69 -4.19
C ALA A 379 -0.31 69.05 -3.26
N LEU A 380 0.59 68.11 -2.96
CA LEU A 380 1.70 68.26 -2.01
C LEU A 380 3.05 68.20 -2.75
N ASP A 381 4.01 69.04 -2.35
CA ASP A 381 5.36 69.00 -2.92
C ASP A 381 6.17 67.86 -2.28
N LEU A 382 5.96 66.66 -2.81
CA LEU A 382 6.58 65.40 -2.39
C LEU A 382 8.12 65.45 -2.21
N PRO A 383 8.90 66.11 -3.09
CA PRO A 383 10.35 66.19 -2.93
C PRO A 383 10.77 66.95 -1.67
N GLU A 384 10.08 68.04 -1.32
CA GLU A 384 10.38 68.86 -0.14
C GLU A 384 9.99 68.12 1.15
N MET A 385 8.83 67.45 1.17
CA MET A 385 8.44 66.62 2.31
C MET A 385 9.35 65.40 2.53
N LEU A 386 9.81 64.74 1.45
CA LEU A 386 10.74 63.61 1.56
C LEU A 386 12.12 64.07 2.07
N GLN A 387 12.55 65.29 1.73
CA GLN A 387 13.75 65.90 2.33
C GLN A 387 13.54 66.16 3.82
N HIS A 388 12.40 66.72 4.23
CA HIS A 388 12.07 66.93 5.64
C HIS A 388 11.93 65.63 6.46
N ILE A 389 11.45 64.54 5.85
CA ILE A 389 11.39 63.23 6.50
C ILE A 389 12.79 62.60 6.58
N ALA A 390 13.70 62.92 5.65
CA ALA A 390 15.10 62.48 5.68
C ALA A 390 15.97 63.30 6.65
N ASP A 391 15.51 64.50 7.04
CA ASP A 391 16.19 65.35 8.02
C ASP A 391 16.21 64.67 9.41
N ARG A 392 17.41 64.59 10.00
CA ARG A 392 17.65 63.96 11.32
C ARG A 392 16.79 64.52 12.44
N GLU A 393 16.39 65.79 12.35
CA GLU A 393 15.57 66.46 13.36
C GLU A 393 14.13 65.90 13.42
N PHE A 394 13.60 65.43 12.28
CA PHE A 394 12.29 64.80 12.24
C PHE A 394 12.28 63.46 13.00
N TYR A 395 13.30 62.61 12.80
CA TYR A 395 13.46 61.36 13.56
C TYR A 395 13.66 61.59 15.06
N ALA A 396 14.45 62.60 15.45
CA ALA A 396 14.65 62.98 16.85
C ALA A 396 13.35 63.48 17.51
N SER A 397 12.51 64.21 16.77
CA SER A 397 11.20 64.67 17.25
C SER A 397 10.16 63.54 17.40
N LEU A 398 10.30 62.48 16.58
CA LEU A 398 9.48 61.27 16.65
C LEU A 398 9.93 60.35 17.78
N GLU A 399 11.24 60.24 18.05
CA GLU A 399 11.82 59.50 19.19
C GLU A 399 11.22 59.93 20.53
N GLY A 400 10.98 61.24 20.71
CA GLY A 400 10.36 61.79 21.92
C GLY A 400 8.87 61.47 22.12
N LYS A 401 8.18 60.93 21.11
CA LYS A 401 6.72 60.67 21.13
C LYS A 401 6.34 59.19 21.04
N LEU A 402 7.31 58.26 21.11
CA LEU A 402 6.99 56.83 21.07
C LEU A 402 6.49 56.30 22.42
N PRO A 403 5.48 55.41 22.44
CA PRO A 403 5.02 54.75 23.65
C PRO A 403 6.11 53.89 24.32
N GLN A 404 6.13 53.85 25.66
CA GLN A 404 7.17 53.20 26.47
C GLN A 404 7.31 51.67 26.26
N TYR A 405 6.33 51.01 25.62
CA TYR A 405 6.36 49.57 25.31
C TYR A 405 7.01 49.24 23.95
N ASN A 406 7.53 50.24 23.23
CA ASN A 406 8.12 50.04 21.92
C ASN A 406 9.60 49.66 22.03
N THR A 407 9.90 48.37 22.18
CA THR A 407 11.28 47.84 22.20
C THR A 407 11.79 47.67 20.77
N ARG A 408 12.31 48.75 20.18
CA ARG A 408 13.05 48.65 18.91
C ARG A 408 14.46 48.09 19.19
N ILE A 409 14.89 47.18 18.32
CA ILE A 409 16.26 46.66 18.29
C ILE A 409 17.08 47.63 17.43
N ASP A 410 18.13 48.22 17.99
CA ASP A 410 19.06 49.05 17.23
C ASP A 410 19.78 48.18 16.20
N LEU A 411 19.38 48.30 14.94
CA LEU A 411 20.14 47.75 13.83
C LEU A 411 21.31 48.72 13.57
N PRO A 412 22.57 48.24 13.56
CA PRO A 412 23.71 49.10 13.27
C PRO A 412 23.50 49.74 11.90
N LEU A 413 23.42 51.06 11.88
CA LEU A 413 23.37 51.85 10.66
C LEU A 413 24.57 51.45 9.80
N VAL A 414 24.28 50.79 8.68
CA VAL A 414 25.27 50.46 7.65
C VAL A 414 25.93 51.76 7.25
N SER A 415 27.17 51.98 7.71
CA SER A 415 27.96 53.09 7.22
C SER A 415 28.06 52.90 5.72
N SER A 416 27.69 53.93 4.97
CA SER A 416 27.83 54.02 3.53
C SER A 416 29.29 53.90 3.11
N LYS A 417 29.78 52.66 3.05
CA LYS A 417 30.98 52.23 2.34
C LYS A 417 30.70 50.85 1.78
N ASP A 418 29.96 50.89 0.68
CA ASP A 418 30.01 49.88 -0.36
C ASP A 418 31.47 49.73 -0.79
N LYS A 419 32.17 48.77 -0.17
CA LYS A 419 33.59 48.46 -0.36
C LYS A 419 33.84 46.97 -0.53
N TYR A 420 32.81 46.22 -0.92
CA TYR A 420 32.91 44.80 -1.21
C TYR A 420 32.11 44.45 -2.47
N PHE A 421 32.26 45.28 -3.50
CA PHE A 421 32.02 44.89 -4.88
C PHE A 421 33.17 45.46 -5.70
N ASP A 422 34.21 44.64 -5.80
CA ASP A 422 35.12 44.48 -6.94
C ASP A 422 36.45 43.96 -6.39
N GLU A 423 36.59 42.64 -6.37
CA GLU A 423 37.75 41.99 -6.94
C GLU A 423 37.36 40.58 -7.39
N GLU A 424 37.75 40.29 -8.61
CA GLU A 424 37.54 39.07 -9.36
C GLU A 424 38.08 37.85 -8.59
N GLU A 425 37.24 36.84 -8.39
CA GLU A 425 37.74 35.47 -8.20
C GLU A 425 36.86 34.52 -9.01
N SER A 426 37.30 34.34 -10.25
CA SER A 426 37.00 33.17 -11.07
C SER A 426 37.66 31.96 -10.42
N GLU A 427 36.90 31.10 -9.75
CA GLU A 427 37.29 29.70 -9.57
C GLU A 427 36.07 28.78 -9.71
N ASP A 428 35.92 28.29 -10.93
CA ASP A 428 35.73 26.89 -11.28
C ASP A 428 35.14 25.93 -10.20
N ASP A 429 33.95 25.44 -10.54
CA ASP A 429 33.66 23.99 -10.58
C ASP A 429 33.75 23.18 -9.26
N ASP A 430 32.86 23.49 -8.31
CA ASP A 430 32.56 22.61 -7.17
C ASP A 430 31.64 21.42 -7.57
N ASN A 431 32.01 20.72 -8.66
CA ASN A 431 31.50 19.39 -9.02
C ASN A 431 32.60 18.32 -8.88
N HIS A 432 33.52 18.49 -7.94
CA HIS A 432 34.44 17.42 -7.59
C HIS A 432 33.76 16.36 -6.71
N VAL A 433 33.26 15.31 -7.37
CA VAL A 433 32.95 14.02 -6.75
C VAL A 433 34.12 13.62 -5.87
N ALA A 434 33.89 13.54 -4.56
CA ALA A 434 34.92 13.23 -3.57
C ALA A 434 35.66 11.94 -3.96
N THR A 435 36.91 12.08 -4.42
CA THR A 435 37.73 10.93 -4.80
C THR A 435 37.94 10.03 -3.59
N ARG A 436 38.00 8.71 -3.84
CA ARG A 436 38.17 7.67 -2.80
C ARG A 436 39.32 7.96 -1.82
N ALA A 437 40.38 8.62 -2.28
CA ALA A 437 41.50 9.03 -1.44
C ALA A 437 41.11 10.13 -0.42
N ALA A 438 40.32 11.13 -0.83
CA ALA A 438 39.83 12.20 0.04
C ALA A 438 38.90 11.66 1.14
N LEU A 439 37.97 10.77 0.78
CA LEU A 439 37.12 10.07 1.75
C LEU A 439 37.94 9.20 2.72
N LYS A 440 39.00 8.54 2.22
CA LYS A 440 39.90 7.73 3.08
C LYS A 440 40.65 8.60 4.09
N ILE A 441 41.18 9.75 3.67
CA ILE A 441 41.86 10.71 4.54
C ILE A 441 40.89 11.26 5.60
N HIS A 442 39.65 11.59 5.20
CA HIS A 442 38.65 12.12 6.12
C HIS A 442 38.21 11.07 7.15
N SER A 443 38.06 9.81 6.73
CA SER A 443 37.73 8.69 7.62
C SER A 443 38.87 8.40 8.61
N GLN A 444 40.13 8.48 8.15
CA GLN A 444 41.30 8.26 9.00
C GLN A 444 41.48 9.37 10.04
N LYS A 445 41.28 10.64 9.67
CA LYS A 445 41.24 11.77 10.62
C LYS A 445 40.16 11.58 11.69
N PHE A 446 39.00 11.04 11.31
CA PHE A 446 37.91 10.76 12.24
C PHE A 446 38.28 9.65 13.23
N ILE A 447 38.94 8.59 12.78
CA ILE A 447 39.41 7.49 13.63
C ILE A 447 40.52 7.96 14.59
N GLU A 448 41.47 8.76 14.10
CA GLU A 448 42.56 9.33 14.92
C GLU A 448 42.04 10.30 15.99
N SER A 449 40.98 11.06 15.68
CA SER A 449 40.33 11.95 16.65
C SER A 449 39.66 11.19 17.80
N ARG A 450 39.14 9.97 17.52
CA ARG A 450 38.53 9.09 18.52
C ARG A 450 39.56 8.26 19.29
N SER A 451 40.69 7.88 18.68
CA SER A 451 41.72 7.08 19.35
C SER A 451 42.53 7.88 20.38
N LYS A 452 42.67 9.20 20.21
CA LYS A 452 43.35 10.08 21.19
C LYS A 452 42.65 10.19 22.56
N LYS A 453 41.36 9.80 22.66
CA LYS A 453 40.60 9.86 23.94
C LYS A 453 40.70 8.60 24.81
N ARG A 454 41.47 7.56 24.43
CA ARG A 454 41.53 6.29 25.18
C ARG A 454 42.83 6.00 25.93
N GLY A 455 43.75 6.95 26.04
CA GLY A 455 45.05 6.74 26.69
C GLY A 455 45.35 7.66 27.86
N ARG A 456 44.57 7.61 28.95
CA ARG A 456 45.04 8.06 30.29
C ARG A 456 44.11 7.58 31.42
N SER A 457 44.43 6.42 31.99
CA SER A 457 44.41 6.19 33.45
C SER A 457 44.81 4.74 33.74
N ARG A 458 46.03 4.54 34.23
CA ARG A 458 46.38 3.51 35.22
C ARG A 458 47.80 3.75 35.71
N ARG A 459 47.92 4.37 36.89
CA ARG A 459 49.03 4.20 37.82
C ARG A 459 48.42 4.03 39.21
N SER A 460 48.51 2.81 39.71
CA SER A 460 48.83 2.52 41.12
C SER A 460 50.34 2.39 41.22
#